data_AF-A0A3C0MZ13-F1
#
_entry.id   AF-A0A3C0MZ13-F1
#
_cell.length_a   1.000
_cell.length_b   1.000
_cell.length_c   1.000
_cell.angle_alpha   90.00
_cell.angle_beta   90.00
_cell.angle_gamma   90.00
#
_symmetry.space_group_name_H-M   'P 1'
#
loop_
_entity.id
_entity.type
_entity.pdbx_description
1 polymer ?
#
loop_
_entity_poly.entity_id
_entity_poly.type
_entity_poly.pdbx_seq_one_letter_code
_entity_poly.pdbx_strand_id
1 'polypeptide(L)'
;MQNAEFEVFKNSLKSKSVEELHTIWVENDRFGWSDDAFKAIKVELVARGADIPEQKKFTGKIDDLDFRKAVGAPFFAVSKKKLIVMSIFTVGFYEIFWFYKNWRFLKEKYGAKVIPGLRAWFAIFFCNGLFRVIKKYAQQHGLNADYKPVQLTVCFILLLAASKLPDPFWLAGFLSFVPLLPVQKAINDLNAKINPGEEINSKFSGWNILGIVLGAIFLIFIIAGIFLPNPPVN
;
A
#
# COMPACT_ATOMS: atom_id res chain seq x y z
N MET A 1 8.91 -0.37 -19.70
CA MET A 1 7.55 -0.95 -19.75
C MET A 1 6.45 0.10 -19.76
N GLN A 2 6.49 1.15 -18.92
CA GLN A 2 5.45 2.20 -18.84
C GLN A 2 5.04 2.85 -20.19
N ASN A 3 5.96 3.01 -21.15
CA ASN A 3 5.63 3.60 -22.46
C ASN A 3 4.88 2.68 -23.42
N ALA A 4 4.97 1.35 -23.26
CA ALA A 4 4.35 0.43 -24.21
C ALA A 4 2.84 0.33 -23.99
N GLU A 5 2.41 0.25 -22.74
CA GLU A 5 0.99 0.15 -22.37
C GLU A 5 0.23 1.44 -22.71
N PHE A 6 0.84 2.60 -22.43
CA PHE A 6 0.30 3.91 -22.78
C PHE A 6 0.03 4.07 -24.28
N GLU A 7 0.99 3.67 -25.15
CA GLU A 7 0.82 3.78 -26.61
C GLU A 7 -0.23 2.80 -27.16
N VAL A 8 -0.35 1.61 -26.56
CA VAL A 8 -1.41 0.65 -26.90
C VAL A 8 -2.79 1.25 -26.59
N PHE A 9 -2.97 1.82 -25.39
CA PHE A 9 -4.21 2.51 -25.04
C PHE A 9 -4.47 3.72 -25.94
N LYS A 10 -3.47 4.58 -26.16
CA LYS A 10 -3.60 5.75 -27.01
C LYS A 10 -4.10 5.39 -28.42
N ASN A 11 -3.59 4.30 -29.00
CA ASN A 11 -4.06 3.85 -30.31
C ASN A 11 -5.48 3.26 -30.28
N SER A 12 -5.88 2.54 -29.23
CA SER A 12 -7.25 2.02 -29.11
C SER A 12 -8.29 3.11 -28.82
N LEU A 13 -7.88 4.24 -28.25
CA LEU A 13 -8.75 5.39 -27.97
C LEU A 13 -9.07 6.23 -29.21
N LYS A 14 -8.25 6.13 -30.28
CA LYS A 14 -8.50 6.84 -31.55
C LYS A 14 -9.83 6.45 -32.21
N SER A 15 -10.31 5.23 -31.99
CA SER A 15 -11.58 4.76 -32.53
C SER A 15 -12.80 5.16 -31.70
N LYS A 16 -12.62 5.77 -30.52
CA LYS A 16 -13.71 6.21 -29.64
C LYS A 16 -14.11 7.66 -29.93
N SER A 17 -15.39 8.00 -29.75
CA SER A 17 -15.86 9.39 -29.91
C SER A 17 -15.41 10.27 -28.74
N VAL A 18 -15.46 11.60 -28.90
CA VAL A 18 -15.13 12.53 -27.81
C VAL A 18 -16.12 12.35 -26.66
N GLU A 19 -17.41 12.16 -26.94
CA GLU A 19 -18.45 11.92 -25.95
C GLU A 19 -18.17 10.67 -25.11
N GLU A 20 -17.76 9.57 -25.75
CA GLU A 20 -17.39 8.34 -25.04
C GLU A 20 -16.19 8.56 -24.11
N LEU A 21 -15.16 9.27 -24.59
CA LEU A 21 -13.99 9.60 -23.79
C LEU A 21 -14.35 10.52 -22.61
N HIS A 22 -15.27 11.47 -22.80
CA HIS A 22 -15.82 12.29 -21.73
C HIS A 22 -16.56 11.46 -20.70
N THR A 23 -17.43 10.54 -21.11
CA THR A 23 -18.16 9.67 -20.17
C THR A 23 -17.19 8.84 -19.32
N ILE A 24 -16.18 8.23 -19.96
CA ILE A 24 -15.15 7.46 -19.26
C ILE A 24 -14.36 8.35 -18.29
N TRP A 25 -14.00 9.56 -18.74
CA TRP A 25 -13.26 10.53 -17.94
C TRP A 25 -14.05 11.00 -16.71
N VAL A 26 -15.29 11.45 -16.92
CA VAL A 26 -16.16 12.05 -15.88
C VAL A 26 -16.55 11.03 -14.83
N GLU A 27 -16.96 9.82 -15.22
CA GLU A 27 -17.31 8.79 -14.24
C GLU A 27 -16.09 8.30 -13.45
N ASN A 28 -14.86 8.58 -13.92
CA ASN A 28 -13.61 8.18 -13.28
C ASN A 28 -13.63 6.68 -12.94
N ASP A 29 -14.08 5.87 -13.90
CA ASP A 29 -14.13 4.42 -13.78
C ASP A 29 -12.72 3.81 -13.83
N ARG A 30 -12.01 3.91 -12.71
CA ARG A 30 -10.69 3.32 -12.48
C ARG A 30 -10.72 1.80 -12.34
N PHE A 31 -11.90 1.20 -12.42
CA PHE A 31 -12.08 -0.24 -12.52
C PHE A 31 -11.94 -0.70 -13.96
N GLY A 32 -12.54 -0.01 -14.93
CA GLY A 32 -12.38 -0.35 -16.35
C GLY A 32 -11.04 0.04 -16.97
N TRP A 33 -10.34 1.03 -16.39
CA TRP A 33 -9.19 1.69 -17.03
C TRP A 33 -8.01 1.91 -16.07
N SER A 34 -6.78 1.65 -16.54
CA SER A 34 -5.54 1.89 -15.80
C SER A 34 -5.20 3.39 -15.69
N ASP A 35 -4.27 3.76 -14.81
CA ASP A 35 -3.81 5.14 -14.68
C ASP A 35 -3.17 5.64 -15.99
N ASP A 36 -2.41 4.79 -16.67
CA ASP A 36 -1.83 5.10 -17.99
C ASP A 36 -2.92 5.26 -19.05
N ALA A 37 -4.00 4.49 -18.97
CA ALA A 37 -5.15 4.67 -19.85
C ALA A 37 -5.88 6.00 -19.58
N PHE A 38 -6.09 6.40 -18.33
CA PHE A 38 -6.65 7.73 -18.01
C PHE A 38 -5.73 8.87 -18.46
N LYS A 39 -4.41 8.68 -18.35
CA LYS A 39 -3.43 9.63 -18.88
C LYS A 39 -3.54 9.71 -20.41
N ALA A 40 -3.72 8.58 -21.09
CA ALA A 40 -3.90 8.53 -22.54
C ALA A 40 -5.22 9.19 -22.96
N ILE A 41 -6.33 8.94 -22.25
CA ILE A 41 -7.63 9.61 -22.46
C ILE A 41 -7.47 11.12 -22.32
N LYS A 42 -6.80 11.59 -21.26
CA LYS A 42 -6.57 13.03 -21.07
C LYS A 42 -5.80 13.64 -22.23
N VAL A 43 -4.72 12.98 -22.67
CA VAL A 43 -3.90 13.44 -23.80
C VAL A 43 -4.72 13.49 -25.09
N GLU A 44 -5.56 12.49 -25.32
CA GLU A 44 -6.42 12.41 -26.51
C GLU A 44 -7.52 13.48 -26.50
N LEU A 45 -8.15 13.75 -25.35
CA LEU A 45 -9.14 14.83 -25.20
C LEU A 45 -8.53 16.21 -25.50
N VAL A 46 -7.33 16.47 -24.97
CA VAL A 46 -6.57 17.71 -25.26
C VAL A 46 -6.22 17.81 -26.74
N ALA A 47 -5.74 16.72 -27.35
CA ALA A 47 -5.37 16.69 -28.76
C ALA A 47 -6.56 17.00 -29.68
N ARG A 48 -7.77 16.66 -29.25
CA ARG A 48 -9.04 16.93 -29.97
C ARG A 48 -9.66 18.28 -29.64
N GLY A 49 -9.00 19.11 -28.83
CA GLY A 49 -9.50 20.42 -28.41
C GLY A 49 -10.75 20.35 -27.52
N ALA A 50 -11.00 19.20 -26.88
CA ALA A 50 -12.14 19.01 -26.00
C ALA A 50 -11.83 19.52 -24.58
N ASP A 51 -12.88 19.97 -23.88
CA ASP A 51 -12.75 20.38 -22.47
C ASP A 51 -12.43 19.18 -21.56
N ILE A 52 -11.78 19.42 -20.43
CA ILE A 52 -11.46 18.40 -19.43
C ILE A 52 -12.34 18.63 -18.19
N PRO A 53 -13.57 18.10 -18.16
CA PRO A 53 -14.47 18.31 -17.04
C PRO A 53 -13.92 17.71 -15.74
N GLU A 54 -14.38 18.20 -14.59
CA GLU A 54 -14.04 17.59 -13.30
C GLU A 54 -14.55 16.14 -13.25
N GLN A 55 -13.69 15.26 -12.75
CA GLN A 55 -14.03 13.87 -12.48
C GLN A 55 -14.96 13.77 -11.27
N LYS A 56 -15.92 12.85 -11.33
CA LYS A 56 -16.79 12.50 -10.21
C LYS A 56 -15.94 11.96 -9.06
N LYS A 57 -15.92 12.71 -7.96
CA LYS A 57 -15.20 12.33 -6.74
C LYS A 57 -16.07 11.33 -5.98
N PHE A 58 -15.48 10.23 -5.49
CA PHE A 58 -16.18 9.33 -4.59
C PHE A 58 -16.50 10.07 -3.28
N THR A 59 -17.78 10.14 -2.92
CA THR A 59 -18.30 10.90 -1.77
C THR A 59 -18.70 10.01 -0.59
N GLY A 60 -18.68 8.68 -0.76
CA GLY A 60 -19.03 7.72 0.29
C GLY A 60 -17.93 7.53 1.34
N LYS A 61 -18.24 6.81 2.43
CA LYS A 61 -17.19 6.39 3.38
C LYS A 61 -16.38 5.27 2.76
N ILE A 62 -15.12 5.15 3.16
CA ILE A 62 -14.24 4.06 2.73
C ILE A 62 -14.83 2.68 3.11
N ASP A 63 -15.56 2.63 4.23
CA ASP A 63 -16.24 1.42 4.68
C ASP A 63 -17.43 1.03 3.76
N ASP A 64 -17.92 1.95 2.92
CA ASP A 64 -19.05 1.73 1.99
C ASP A 64 -18.59 1.22 0.61
N LEU A 65 -17.28 1.20 0.35
CA LEU A 65 -16.72 0.76 -0.93
C LEU A 65 -17.17 -0.69 -1.25
N ASP A 66 -17.65 -0.89 -2.48
CA ASP A 66 -17.94 -2.20 -3.04
C ASP A 66 -16.77 -2.66 -3.90
N PHE A 67 -16.09 -3.73 -3.47
CA PHE A 67 -14.89 -4.23 -4.12
C PHE A 67 -15.19 -5.24 -5.24
N ARG A 68 -16.44 -5.70 -5.40
CA ARG A 68 -16.81 -6.79 -6.33
C ARG A 68 -16.55 -6.50 -7.81
N LYS A 69 -16.46 -5.23 -8.21
CA LYS A 69 -16.25 -4.82 -9.61
C LYS A 69 -14.78 -4.56 -9.97
N ALA A 70 -13.85 -4.87 -9.09
CA ALA A 70 -12.48 -4.41 -9.24
C ALA A 70 -11.70 -5.17 -10.31
N VAL A 71 -11.07 -4.44 -11.22
CA VAL A 71 -10.15 -4.99 -12.24
C VAL A 71 -8.73 -4.47 -12.01
N GLY A 72 -7.75 -5.38 -12.10
CA GLY A 72 -6.32 -5.12 -11.96
C GLY A 72 -5.73 -5.50 -10.59
N ALA A 73 -4.44 -5.22 -10.43
CA ALA A 73 -3.68 -5.46 -9.20
C ALA A 73 -4.39 -4.85 -7.98
N PRO A 74 -4.80 -5.65 -6.97
CA PRO A 74 -5.35 -5.10 -5.73
C PRO A 74 -4.23 -4.44 -4.89
N PHE A 75 -4.43 -4.37 -3.57
CA PHE A 75 -3.45 -3.89 -2.59
C PHE A 75 -2.01 -4.37 -2.84
N PHE A 76 -1.04 -3.68 -2.24
CA PHE A 76 0.39 -3.87 -2.52
C PHE A 76 0.88 -5.31 -2.25
N ALA A 77 1.13 -6.04 -3.34
CA ALA A 77 1.64 -7.41 -3.30
C ALA A 77 3.13 -7.45 -2.94
N VAL A 78 3.45 -7.82 -1.71
CA VAL A 78 4.81 -8.03 -1.23
C VAL A 78 4.93 -9.35 -0.49
N SER A 79 6.05 -10.06 -0.66
CA SER A 79 6.27 -11.30 0.06
C SER A 79 6.39 -11.02 1.57
N LYS A 80 5.84 -11.91 2.41
CA LYS A 80 5.98 -11.77 3.87
C LYS A 80 7.45 -11.73 4.30
N LYS A 81 8.31 -12.52 3.65
CA LYS A 81 9.76 -12.53 3.90
C LYS A 81 10.37 -11.15 3.67
N LYS A 82 10.04 -10.51 2.54
CA LYS A 82 10.53 -9.16 2.23
C LYS A 82 9.98 -8.13 3.21
N LEU A 83 8.71 -8.22 3.58
CA LEU A 83 8.12 -7.34 4.60
C LEU A 83 8.88 -7.46 5.93
N ILE A 84 9.13 -8.68 6.42
CA ILE A 84 9.88 -8.93 7.66
C ILE A 84 11.29 -8.33 7.59
N VAL A 85 12.07 -8.73 6.58
CA VAL A 85 13.47 -8.31 6.42
C VAL A 85 13.55 -6.79 6.32
N MET A 86 12.72 -6.19 5.48
CA MET A 86 12.75 -4.74 5.28
C MET A 86 12.28 -3.99 6.52
N SER A 87 11.25 -4.44 7.24
CA SER A 87 10.82 -3.80 8.48
C SER A 87 11.92 -3.77 9.54
N ILE A 88 12.64 -4.88 9.72
CA ILE A 88 13.74 -4.96 10.70
C ILE A 88 14.89 -4.03 10.30
N PHE A 89 15.42 -4.20 9.09
CA PHE A 89 16.63 -3.47 8.69
C PHE A 89 16.37 -2.01 8.32
N THR A 90 15.13 -1.60 8.10
CA THR A 90 14.79 -0.17 7.95
C THR A 90 14.19 0.42 9.21
N VAL A 91 14.25 -0.27 10.36
CA VAL A 91 13.79 0.23 11.66
C VAL A 91 12.36 0.80 11.57
N GLY A 92 11.47 0.06 10.90
CA GLY A 92 10.06 0.43 10.71
C GLY A 92 9.76 1.39 9.55
N PHE A 93 10.75 2.02 8.88
CA PHE A 93 10.47 2.89 7.73
C PHE A 93 9.77 2.16 6.58
N TYR A 94 10.07 0.88 6.38
CA TYR A 94 9.38 0.06 5.38
C TYR A 94 7.89 -0.14 5.70
N GLU A 95 7.49 -0.11 6.98
CA GLU A 95 6.08 -0.19 7.38
C GLU A 95 5.32 1.07 6.95
N ILE A 96 5.92 2.26 7.10
CA ILE A 96 5.36 3.52 6.59
C ILE A 96 5.20 3.42 5.07
N PHE A 97 6.22 2.95 4.36
CA PHE A 97 6.14 2.74 2.91
C PHE A 97 5.00 1.76 2.53
N TRP A 98 4.88 0.67 3.28
CA TRP A 98 3.83 -0.33 3.11
C TRP A 98 2.42 0.28 3.29
N PHE A 99 2.20 1.05 4.35
CA PHE A 99 0.94 1.76 4.56
C PHE A 99 0.65 2.74 3.42
N TYR A 100 1.66 3.51 3.00
CA TYR A 100 1.54 4.46 1.90
C TYR A 100 1.07 3.77 0.62
N LYS A 101 1.70 2.65 0.23
CA LYS A 101 1.34 1.91 -0.99
C LYS A 101 -0.10 1.40 -0.93
N ASN A 102 -0.55 0.88 0.22
CA ASN A 102 -1.90 0.37 0.39
C ASN A 102 -2.97 1.48 0.43
N TRP A 103 -2.69 2.62 1.06
CA TRP A 103 -3.59 3.78 1.01
C TRP A 103 -3.65 4.43 -0.36
N ARG A 104 -2.52 4.45 -1.07
CA ARG A 104 -2.43 4.95 -2.43
C ARG A 104 -3.31 4.15 -3.38
N PHE A 105 -3.32 2.82 -3.26
CA PHE A 105 -4.25 1.95 -3.98
C PHE A 105 -5.72 2.39 -3.79
N LEU A 106 -6.17 2.59 -2.55
CA LEU A 106 -7.55 3.02 -2.27
C LEU A 106 -7.86 4.41 -2.87
N LYS A 107 -6.89 5.32 -2.87
CA LYS A 107 -7.05 6.63 -3.50
C LYS A 107 -7.18 6.52 -5.02
N GLU A 108 -6.26 5.80 -5.66
CA GLU A 108 -6.16 5.73 -7.12
C GLU A 108 -7.26 4.87 -7.74
N LYS A 109 -7.62 3.75 -7.11
CA LYS A 109 -8.59 2.79 -7.66
C LYS A 109 -10.03 3.02 -7.23
N TYR A 110 -10.25 3.58 -6.04
CA TYR A 110 -11.60 3.77 -5.50
C TYR A 110 -11.93 5.25 -5.27
N GLY A 111 -11.07 6.18 -5.70
CA GLY A 111 -11.29 7.61 -5.51
C GLY A 111 -11.37 8.03 -4.05
N ALA A 112 -10.86 7.20 -3.12
CA ALA A 112 -11.01 7.46 -1.69
C ALA A 112 -10.40 8.83 -1.33
N LYS A 113 -11.16 9.66 -0.61
CA LYS A 113 -10.74 11.01 -0.17
C LYS A 113 -9.69 10.92 0.95
N VAL A 114 -8.49 10.48 0.58
CA VAL A 114 -7.38 10.21 1.48
C VAL A 114 -6.09 10.88 1.02
N ILE A 115 -5.25 11.24 1.98
CA ILE A 115 -3.85 11.62 1.74
C ILE A 115 -2.98 10.43 2.17
N PRO A 116 -2.48 9.60 1.23
CA PRO A 116 -1.81 8.35 1.56
C PRO A 116 -0.57 8.53 2.44
N GLY A 117 0.25 9.55 2.14
CA GLY A 117 1.45 9.86 2.92
C GLY A 117 1.13 10.21 4.37
N LEU A 118 0.11 11.06 4.59
CA LEU A 118 -0.30 11.45 5.94
C LEU A 118 -0.86 10.26 6.72
N ARG A 119 -1.70 9.42 6.08
CA ARG A 119 -2.22 8.21 6.72
C ARG A 119 -1.15 7.18 7.04
N ALA A 120 -0.09 7.12 6.23
CA ALA A 120 1.04 6.23 6.46
C ALA A 120 1.93 6.71 7.61
N TRP A 121 2.22 8.02 7.65
CA TRP A 121 3.01 8.62 8.74
C TRP A 121 2.28 8.50 10.08
N PHE A 122 0.98 8.74 10.08
CA PHE A 122 0.12 8.62 11.25
C PHE A 122 -0.62 7.26 11.31
N ALA A 123 0.07 6.17 10.97
CA ALA A 123 -0.52 4.83 10.84
C ALA A 123 -1.29 4.38 12.09
N ILE A 124 -0.89 4.82 13.29
CA ILE A 124 -1.57 4.53 14.58
C ILE A 124 -3.08 4.84 14.50
N PHE A 125 -3.47 5.97 13.91
CA PHE A 125 -4.89 6.37 13.84
C PHE A 125 -5.65 5.68 12.71
N PHE A 126 -4.96 5.25 11.65
CA PHE A 126 -5.61 4.83 10.40
C PHE A 126 -5.51 3.33 10.13
N CYS A 127 -4.60 2.59 10.78
CA CYS A 127 -4.33 1.18 10.49
C CYS A 127 -5.58 0.29 10.62
N ASN A 128 -6.41 0.48 11.65
CA ASN A 128 -7.66 -0.26 11.81
C ASN A 128 -8.60 -0.10 10.60
N GLY A 129 -8.72 1.12 10.08
CA GLY A 129 -9.51 1.42 8.89
C GLY A 129 -9.00 0.61 7.69
N LEU A 130 -7.69 0.63 7.45
CA LEU A 130 -7.07 -0.13 6.37
C LEU A 130 -7.29 -1.64 6.52
N PHE A 131 -7.08 -2.18 7.73
CA PHE A 131 -7.22 -3.61 8.02
C PHE A 131 -8.66 -4.10 7.81
N ARG A 132 -9.66 -3.30 8.21
CA ARG A 132 -11.09 -3.60 7.96
C ARG A 132 -11.40 -3.63 6.46
N VAL A 133 -10.88 -2.67 5.71
CA VAL A 133 -11.10 -2.57 4.26
C VAL A 133 -10.50 -3.77 3.54
N ILE A 134 -9.26 -4.13 3.82
CA ILE A 134 -8.59 -5.31 3.24
C ILE A 134 -9.39 -6.58 3.56
N LYS A 135 -9.86 -6.72 4.82
CA LYS A 135 -10.68 -7.86 5.23
C LYS A 135 -11.99 -7.92 4.46
N LYS A 136 -12.71 -6.80 4.35
CA LYS A 136 -13.96 -6.70 3.59
C LYS A 136 -13.74 -7.06 2.12
N TYR A 137 -12.67 -6.55 1.51
CA TYR A 137 -12.30 -6.85 0.13
C TYR A 137 -12.10 -8.36 -0.06
N ALA A 138 -11.27 -8.98 0.78
CA ALA A 138 -11.03 -10.42 0.73
C ALA A 138 -12.34 -11.23 0.87
N GLN A 139 -13.19 -10.87 1.84
CA GLN A 139 -14.47 -11.54 2.07
C GLN A 139 -15.44 -11.39 0.89
N GLN A 140 -15.51 -10.21 0.26
CA GLN A 140 -16.34 -9.99 -0.93
C GLN A 140 -15.89 -10.82 -2.14
N HIS A 141 -14.63 -11.25 -2.17
CA HIS A 141 -14.10 -12.18 -3.17
C HIS A 141 -14.09 -13.63 -2.68
N GLY A 142 -14.82 -13.96 -1.62
CA GLY A 142 -14.93 -15.33 -1.10
C GLY A 142 -13.64 -15.89 -0.52
N LEU A 143 -12.72 -15.03 -0.08
CA LEU A 143 -11.52 -15.42 0.65
C LEU A 143 -11.75 -15.27 2.16
N ASN A 144 -11.27 -16.24 2.93
CA ASN A 144 -11.31 -16.16 4.38
C ASN A 144 -10.09 -15.38 4.91
N ALA A 145 -10.29 -14.10 5.23
CA ALA A 145 -9.30 -13.30 5.93
C ALA A 145 -9.44 -13.49 7.45
N ASP A 146 -8.78 -14.54 7.97
CA ASP A 146 -8.86 -14.95 9.38
C ASP A 146 -7.96 -14.09 10.28
N TYR A 147 -8.33 -12.82 10.43
CA TYR A 147 -7.78 -11.93 11.45
C TYR A 147 -8.85 -10.97 11.96
N LYS A 148 -8.67 -10.44 13.16
CA LYS A 148 -9.56 -9.42 13.75
C LYS A 148 -8.87 -8.04 13.64
N PRO A 149 -9.38 -7.11 12.80
CA PRO A 149 -8.74 -5.81 12.56
C PRO A 149 -8.41 -5.03 13.84
N VAL A 150 -9.32 -5.03 14.82
CA VAL A 150 -9.14 -4.35 16.10
C VAL A 150 -8.02 -4.98 16.92
N GLN A 151 -7.93 -6.31 16.98
CA GLN A 151 -6.86 -6.98 17.72
C GLN A 151 -5.49 -6.69 17.11
N LEU A 152 -5.36 -6.76 15.78
CA LEU A 152 -4.10 -6.42 15.10
C LEU A 152 -3.73 -4.95 15.31
N THR A 153 -4.71 -4.05 15.33
CA THR A 153 -4.51 -2.62 15.64
C THR A 153 -3.95 -2.44 17.04
N VAL A 154 -4.56 -3.07 18.05
CA VAL A 154 -4.09 -3.00 19.43
C VAL A 154 -2.67 -3.55 19.54
N CYS A 155 -2.40 -4.73 18.96
CA CYS A 155 -1.05 -5.31 18.95
C CYS A 155 -0.03 -4.38 18.26
N PHE A 156 -0.39 -3.77 17.12
CA PHE A 156 0.48 -2.84 16.40
C PHE A 156 0.84 -1.62 17.25
N ILE A 157 -0.16 -1.00 17.89
CA ILE A 157 0.03 0.16 18.76
C ILE A 157 0.87 -0.20 19.99
N LEU A 158 0.60 -1.34 20.63
CA LEU A 158 1.38 -1.79 21.79
C LEU A 158 2.84 -2.05 21.43
N LEU A 159 3.11 -2.67 20.27
CA LEU A 159 4.48 -2.90 19.80
C LEU A 159 5.17 -1.58 19.46
N LEU A 160 4.51 -0.63 18.80
CA LEU A 160 5.09 0.70 18.59
C LEU A 160 5.39 1.42 19.91
N ALA A 161 4.47 1.35 20.88
CA ALA A 161 4.65 1.93 22.21
C ALA A 161 5.75 1.23 23.02
N ALA A 162 6.06 -0.03 22.72
CA ALA A 162 7.12 -0.78 23.39
C ALA A 162 8.49 -0.08 23.24
N SER A 163 8.71 0.69 22.18
CA SER A 163 9.92 1.53 22.01
C SER A 163 10.21 2.51 23.16
N LYS A 164 9.26 2.73 24.08
CA LYS A 164 9.39 3.58 25.28
C LYS A 164 9.71 2.80 26.56
N LEU A 165 9.81 1.48 26.50
CA LEU A 165 10.11 0.64 27.66
C LEU A 165 11.61 0.71 28.04
N PRO A 166 11.98 0.39 29.30
CA PRO A 166 13.38 0.32 29.70
C PRO A 166 14.14 -0.81 28.99
N ASP A 167 15.47 -0.77 29.07
CA ASP A 167 16.33 -1.83 28.52
C ASP A 167 16.02 -3.20 29.14
N PRO A 168 16.03 -4.29 28.34
CA PRO A 168 16.13 -4.36 26.87
C PRO A 168 14.74 -4.37 26.18
N PHE A 169 13.66 -4.10 26.91
CA PHE A 169 12.28 -4.34 26.45
C PHE A 169 11.85 -3.45 25.27
N TRP A 170 12.51 -2.29 25.06
CA TRP A 170 12.23 -1.44 23.90
C TRP A 170 12.50 -2.12 22.55
N LEU A 171 13.33 -3.16 22.53
CA LEU A 171 13.59 -3.97 21.34
C LEU A 171 12.34 -4.65 20.80
N ALA A 172 11.32 -4.87 21.63
CA ALA A 172 10.02 -5.38 21.17
C ALA A 172 9.38 -4.45 20.12
N GLY A 173 9.75 -3.17 20.08
CA GLY A 173 9.33 -2.22 19.04
C GLY A 173 9.72 -2.64 17.63
N PHE A 174 10.83 -3.37 17.44
CA PHE A 174 11.23 -3.90 16.14
C PHE A 174 10.27 -4.96 15.59
N LEU A 175 9.37 -5.49 16.42
CA LEU A 175 8.38 -6.48 16.02
C LEU A 175 7.05 -5.84 15.57
N SER A 176 6.97 -4.51 15.42
CA SER A 176 5.73 -3.83 14.97
C SER A 176 5.20 -4.31 13.61
N PHE A 177 6.02 -4.97 12.78
CA PHE A 177 5.55 -5.61 11.55
C PHE A 177 4.71 -6.87 11.78
N VAL A 178 4.78 -7.52 12.95
CA VAL A 178 4.14 -8.83 13.20
C VAL A 178 2.63 -8.79 12.96
N PRO A 179 1.87 -7.79 13.47
CA PRO A 179 0.44 -7.65 13.18
C PRO A 179 0.13 -7.37 11.72
N LEU A 180 1.11 -6.94 10.90
CA LEU A 180 0.91 -6.72 9.46
C LEU A 180 0.95 -8.04 8.67
N LEU A 181 1.51 -9.12 9.22
CA LEU A 181 1.70 -10.38 8.49
C LEU A 181 0.38 -11.08 8.09
N PRO A 182 -0.65 -11.18 8.96
CA PRO A 182 -1.94 -11.74 8.55
C PRO A 182 -2.63 -10.86 7.49
N VAL A 183 -2.49 -9.53 7.60
CA VAL A 183 -3.04 -8.57 6.63
C VAL A 183 -2.34 -8.74 5.28
N GLN A 184 -1.00 -8.83 5.27
CA GLN A 184 -0.25 -9.06 4.04
C GLN A 184 -0.56 -10.43 3.43
N LYS A 185 -0.82 -11.45 4.25
CA LYS A 185 -1.28 -12.74 3.74
C LYS A 185 -2.61 -12.58 2.98
N ALA A 186 -3.59 -11.89 3.57
CA ALA A 186 -4.87 -11.64 2.91
C ALA A 186 -4.70 -10.83 1.61
N ILE A 187 -3.81 -9.84 1.58
CA ILE A 187 -3.47 -9.10 0.35
C ILE A 187 -2.88 -10.05 -0.71
N ASN A 188 -1.94 -10.92 -0.33
CA ASN A 188 -1.31 -11.84 -1.28
C ASN A 188 -2.31 -12.89 -1.81
N ASP A 189 -3.18 -13.43 -0.96
CA ASP A 189 -4.24 -14.35 -1.36
C ASP A 189 -5.21 -13.66 -2.34
N LEU A 190 -5.53 -12.39 -2.08
CA LEU A 190 -6.38 -11.57 -2.94
C LEU A 190 -5.73 -11.31 -4.31
N ASN A 191 -4.46 -10.93 -4.32
CA ASN A 191 -3.69 -10.75 -5.55
C ASN A 191 -3.64 -12.04 -6.37
N ALA A 192 -3.35 -13.18 -5.72
CA ALA A 192 -3.32 -14.47 -6.41
C ALA A 192 -4.66 -14.87 -7.03
N LYS A 193 -5.79 -14.47 -6.40
CA LYS A 193 -7.14 -14.76 -6.91
C LYS A 193 -7.57 -13.84 -8.05
N ILE A 194 -7.29 -12.54 -7.95
CA ILE A 194 -7.77 -11.52 -8.89
C ILE A 194 -6.79 -11.30 -10.03
N ASN A 195 -5.49 -11.43 -9.77
CA ASN A 195 -4.43 -11.21 -10.75
C ASN A 195 -3.35 -12.30 -10.68
N PRO A 196 -3.66 -13.55 -11.05
CA PRO A 196 -2.76 -14.70 -10.91
C PRO A 196 -1.45 -14.57 -11.71
N GLY A 197 -1.40 -13.72 -12.73
CA GLY A 197 -0.21 -13.47 -13.56
C GLY A 197 0.75 -12.42 -12.99
N GLU A 198 0.37 -11.69 -11.95
CA GLU A 198 1.24 -10.65 -11.37
C GLU A 198 2.20 -11.23 -10.33
N GLU A 199 3.51 -11.01 -10.56
CA GLU A 199 4.54 -11.45 -9.63
C GLU A 199 4.43 -10.71 -8.30
N ILE A 200 4.37 -11.45 -7.20
CA ILE A 200 4.51 -10.87 -5.86
C ILE A 200 5.90 -10.25 -5.74
N ASN A 201 5.97 -9.01 -5.24
CA ASN A 201 7.23 -8.32 -5.00
C ASN A 201 8.05 -9.04 -3.92
N SER A 202 8.94 -9.91 -4.36
CA SER A 202 9.74 -10.80 -3.51
C SER A 202 11.24 -10.53 -3.61
N LYS A 203 11.69 -9.94 -4.72
CA LYS A 203 13.10 -9.64 -5.01
C LYS A 203 13.57 -8.39 -4.26
N PHE A 204 14.83 -8.36 -3.85
CA PHE A 204 15.45 -7.18 -3.25
C PHE A 204 16.11 -6.35 -4.35
N SER A 205 15.69 -5.10 -4.57
CA SER A 205 16.36 -4.15 -5.45
C SER A 205 17.64 -3.64 -4.80
N GLY A 206 18.52 -2.98 -5.58
CA GLY A 206 19.74 -2.36 -5.05
C GLY A 206 19.47 -1.40 -3.87
N TRP A 207 18.41 -0.60 -3.95
CA TRP A 207 17.97 0.25 -2.84
C TRP A 207 17.55 -0.53 -1.59
N ASN A 208 16.91 -1.69 -1.77
CA ASN A 208 16.57 -2.54 -0.62
C ASN A 208 17.84 -3.11 0.02
N ILE A 209 18.80 -3.55 -0.79
CA ILE A 209 20.09 -4.07 -0.30
C ILE A 209 20.85 -2.98 0.44
N LEU A 210 20.93 -1.77 -0.11
CA LEU A 210 21.55 -0.63 0.56
C LEU A 210 20.89 -0.37 1.93
N GLY A 211 19.56 -0.33 1.98
CA GLY A 211 18.83 -0.19 3.24
C GLY A 211 19.13 -1.32 4.23
N ILE A 212 19.23 -2.57 3.74
CA ILE A 212 19.60 -3.73 4.57
C ILE A 212 21.00 -3.57 5.16
N VAL A 213 21.98 -3.18 4.36
CA VAL A 213 23.37 -3.02 4.82
C VAL A 213 23.48 -1.92 5.86
N LEU A 214 22.89 -0.74 5.61
CA LEU A 214 22.88 0.38 6.56
C LEU A 214 22.16 0.00 7.85
N GLY A 215 21.02 -0.68 7.73
CA GLY A 215 20.27 -1.21 8.86
C GLY A 215 21.05 -2.21 9.70
N ALA A 216 21.75 -3.15 9.05
CA ALA A 216 22.54 -4.17 9.72
C ALA A 216 23.68 -3.53 10.53
N ILE A 217 24.37 -2.55 9.94
CA ILE A 217 25.41 -1.77 10.64
C ILE A 217 24.80 -1.06 11.87
N PHE A 218 23.66 -0.40 11.70
CA PHE A 218 22.97 0.27 12.80
C PHE A 218 22.56 -0.69 13.92
N LEU A 219 22.03 -1.87 13.59
CA LEU A 219 21.67 -2.90 14.56
C LEU A 219 22.89 -3.47 15.30
N ILE A 220 24.02 -3.61 14.63
CA ILE A 220 25.30 -4.00 15.27
C ILE A 220 25.69 -2.95 16.32
N PHE A 221 25.58 -1.66 16.00
CA PHE A 221 25.84 -0.60 16.97
C PHE A 221 24.87 -0.62 18.16
N ILE A 222 23.58 -0.89 17.93
CA ILE A 222 22.60 -1.07 19.01
C ILE A 222 23.03 -2.23 19.93
N ILE A 223 23.35 -3.38 19.35
CA ILE A 223 23.75 -4.57 20.12
C ILE A 223 25.02 -4.27 20.91
N ALA A 224 26.03 -3.66 20.29
CA ALA A 224 27.25 -3.26 20.98
C ALA A 224 26.96 -2.31 22.15
N GLY A 225 26.08 -1.31 21.95
CA GLY A 225 25.68 -0.35 22.97
C GLY A 225 25.06 -1.00 24.21
N ILE A 226 24.27 -2.07 24.04
CA ILE A 226 23.64 -2.81 25.16
C ILE A 226 24.69 -3.47 26.07
N PHE A 227 25.85 -3.88 25.53
CA PHE A 227 26.91 -4.54 26.30
C PHE A 227 27.98 -3.58 26.84
N LEU A 228 27.95 -2.30 26.44
CA LEU A 228 28.89 -1.31 26.94
C LEU A 228 28.45 -0.83 28.33
N PRO A 229 29.36 -0.80 29.34
CA PRO A 229 29.03 -0.30 30.66
C PRO A 229 28.69 1.19 30.60
N ASN A 230 27.69 1.61 31.39
CA ASN A 230 27.33 3.02 31.50
C ASN A 230 28.55 3.83 31.96
N PRO A 231 28.85 4.99 31.32
CA PRO A 231 29.90 5.87 31.82
C PRO A 231 29.54 6.32 33.25
N PRO A 232 30.53 6.47 34.14
CA PRO A 232 30.27 6.94 35.50
C PRO A 232 29.57 8.30 35.47
N VAL A 233 28.52 8.44 36.27
CA VAL A 233 27.80 9.70 36.44
C VAL A 233 28.70 10.61 37.28
N ASN A 234 29.23 11.67 36.67
CA ASN A 234 29.93 12.74 37.38
C ASN A 234 28.94 13.76 37.93
#